data_AF-A0A7W6IEG3-F1
#
_entry.id   AF-A0A7W6IEG3-F1
#
_cell.length_a   1.000
_cell.length_b   1.000
_cell.length_c   1.000
_cell.angle_alpha   90.00
_cell.angle_beta   90.00
_cell.angle_gamma   90.00
#
_symmetry.space_group_name_H-M   'P 1'
#
loop_
_entity.id
_entity.type
_entity.pdbx_description
1 polymer ?
#
loop_
_entity_poly.entity_id
_entity_poly.type
_entity_poly.pdbx_seq_one_letter_code
_entity_poly.pdbx_strand_id
1 'polypeptide(L)'
;MKRSMFRAPVLALALGALGLGLAGCVTTADKRSDLVMIFMTQIKHCYLLPAAAIGGEGVTLEVRLNKDGSLEQSPKVLHGQADSAQAQAALNAVKRCTPFAIPQNIVSRYPQWKVMRIAFNTN
;
A
#
# COMPACT_ATOMS: atom_id res chain seq x y z
N MET A 1 58.63 -58.14 12.15
CA MET A 1 59.10 -56.92 11.46
C MET A 1 58.48 -56.86 10.07
N LYS A 2 58.16 -55.63 9.61
CA LYS A 2 57.75 -55.19 8.26
C LYS A 2 56.24 -55.15 7.94
N ARG A 3 55.83 -53.90 7.70
CA ARG A 3 54.53 -53.36 7.31
C ARG A 3 54.42 -53.37 5.78
N SER A 4 53.23 -53.56 5.24
CA SER A 4 52.75 -53.01 3.95
C SER A 4 51.24 -53.28 3.91
N MET A 5 50.34 -52.32 4.15
CA MET A 5 50.09 -51.09 3.38
C MET A 5 49.72 -51.42 1.93
N PHE A 6 48.47 -51.83 1.70
CA PHE A 6 47.79 -51.59 0.43
C PHE A 6 46.42 -50.97 0.68
N ARG A 7 46.25 -49.84 0.01
CA ARG A 7 45.28 -48.78 0.20
C ARG A 7 44.16 -49.04 -0.80
N ALA A 8 42.97 -49.45 -0.34
CA ALA A 8 41.82 -49.59 -1.22
C ALA A 8 41.23 -48.20 -1.52
N PRO A 9 40.92 -47.86 -2.78
CA PRO A 9 40.43 -46.54 -3.16
C PRO A 9 38.95 -46.39 -2.82
N VAL A 10 38.62 -45.15 -2.48
CA VAL A 10 37.30 -44.60 -2.20
C VAL A 10 36.37 -44.83 -3.39
N LEU A 11 35.22 -45.46 -3.17
CA LEU A 11 34.05 -45.34 -4.05
C LEU A 11 32.84 -44.97 -3.18
N ALA A 12 32.74 -43.68 -2.88
CA ALA A 12 31.57 -43.08 -2.26
C ALA A 12 30.44 -43.00 -3.30
N LEU A 13 29.54 -43.97 -3.30
CA LEU A 13 28.26 -43.88 -4.01
C LEU A 13 27.31 -43.02 -3.17
N ALA A 14 27.39 -41.70 -3.36
CA ALA A 14 26.41 -40.76 -2.86
C ALA A 14 25.11 -40.88 -3.68
N LEU A 15 24.18 -41.70 -3.20
CA LEU A 15 22.80 -41.74 -3.68
C LEU A 15 22.10 -40.45 -3.24
N GLY A 16 21.68 -39.67 -4.24
CA GLY A 16 21.10 -38.35 -4.07
C GLY A 16 19.75 -38.35 -3.35
N ALA A 17 19.52 -37.26 -2.63
CA ALA A 17 18.19 -36.77 -2.29
C ALA A 17 18.08 -35.32 -2.79
N LEU A 18 17.65 -35.17 -4.05
CA LEU A 18 17.16 -33.91 -4.61
C LEU A 18 15.76 -33.64 -4.02
N GLY A 19 15.72 -33.15 -2.79
CA GLY A 19 14.51 -32.58 -2.20
C GLY A 19 14.33 -31.14 -2.68
N LEU A 20 13.67 -30.94 -3.83
CA LEU A 20 13.14 -29.64 -4.25
C LEU A 20 12.01 -29.21 -3.29
N GLY A 21 12.39 -28.58 -2.18
CA GLY A 21 11.45 -27.84 -1.36
C GLY A 21 11.06 -26.55 -2.10
N LEU A 22 9.91 -26.55 -2.76
CA LEU A 22 9.27 -25.32 -3.23
C LEU A 22 8.87 -24.51 -1.99
N ALA A 23 9.78 -23.66 -1.51
CA ALA A 23 9.47 -22.57 -0.62
C ALA A 23 8.60 -21.57 -1.37
N GLY A 24 7.30 -21.87 -1.48
CA GLY A 24 6.31 -20.92 -1.96
C GLY A 24 6.19 -19.80 -0.93
N CYS A 25 6.77 -18.64 -1.24
CA CYS A 25 6.49 -17.42 -0.49
C CYS A 25 5.00 -17.06 -0.70
N VAL A 26 4.14 -17.44 0.26
CA VAL A 26 2.84 -16.79 0.41
C VAL A 26 3.14 -15.36 0.83
N THR A 27 3.09 -14.42 -0.11
CA THR A 27 2.99 -13.01 0.23
C THR A 27 1.63 -12.84 0.88
N THR A 28 1.61 -12.63 2.20
CA THR A 28 0.40 -12.18 2.89
C THR A 28 -0.10 -10.95 2.16
N ALA A 29 -1.32 -10.99 1.61
CA ALA A 29 -1.93 -9.81 1.01
C ALA A 29 -1.80 -8.65 2.01
N ASP A 30 -1.26 -7.51 1.56
CA ASP A 30 -1.01 -6.37 2.43
C ASP A 30 -2.33 -5.99 3.11
N LYS A 31 -2.36 -6.15 4.44
CA LYS A 31 -3.51 -5.82 5.30
C LYS A 31 -3.84 -4.32 5.27
N ARG A 32 -3.23 -3.50 4.42
CA ARG A 32 -3.64 -2.11 4.18
C ARG A 32 -4.24 -1.88 2.80
N SER A 33 -4.03 -2.80 1.85
CA SER A 33 -4.50 -2.65 0.47
C SER A 33 -6.04 -2.57 0.38
N ASP A 34 -6.73 -3.31 1.23
CA ASP A 34 -8.19 -3.30 1.35
C ASP A 34 -8.73 -1.95 1.85
N LEU A 35 -8.04 -1.31 2.81
CA LEU A 35 -8.40 0.02 3.32
C LEU A 35 -8.30 1.07 2.22
N VAL A 36 -7.22 1.04 1.43
CA VAL A 36 -7.01 1.99 0.34
C VAL A 36 -8.20 1.98 -0.61
N MET A 37 -8.68 0.80 -1.00
CA MET A 37 -9.82 0.67 -1.91
C MET A 37 -11.13 1.20 -1.34
N ILE A 38 -11.37 1.03 -0.03
CA ILE A 38 -12.58 1.54 0.64
C ILE A 38 -12.67 3.07 0.54
N PHE A 39 -11.57 3.78 0.82
CA PHE A 39 -11.56 5.25 0.79
C PHE A 39 -11.45 5.79 -0.64
N MET A 40 -10.62 5.18 -1.49
CA MET A 40 -10.45 5.63 -2.88
C MET A 40 -11.74 5.53 -3.69
N THR A 41 -12.52 4.47 -3.51
CA THR A 41 -13.83 4.33 -4.18
C THR A 41 -14.75 5.49 -3.82
N GLN A 42 -14.79 5.89 -2.55
CA GLN A 42 -15.61 7.01 -2.10
C GLN A 42 -15.10 8.34 -2.67
N ILE A 43 -13.79 8.62 -2.57
CA ILE A 43 -13.18 9.86 -3.06
C ILE A 43 -13.43 10.07 -4.55
N LYS A 44 -13.38 9.00 -5.35
CA LYS A 44 -13.66 9.05 -6.79
C LYS A 44 -15.05 9.62 -7.11
N HIS A 45 -16.04 9.43 -6.25
CA HIS A 45 -17.38 10.00 -6.44
C HIS A 45 -17.43 11.52 -6.23
N CYS A 46 -16.49 12.10 -5.48
CA CYS A 46 -16.42 13.56 -5.23
C CYS A 46 -15.34 14.28 -6.03
N TYR A 47 -14.42 13.53 -6.65
CA TYR A 47 -13.29 14.11 -7.37
C TYR A 47 -13.69 14.53 -8.78
N LEU A 48 -13.55 15.84 -9.04
CA LEU A 48 -13.71 16.43 -10.36
C LEU A 48 -12.32 16.78 -10.86
N LEU A 49 -11.79 16.03 -11.83
CA LEU A 49 -10.49 16.28 -12.42
C LEU A 49 -10.52 17.63 -13.19
N PRO A 50 -9.73 18.64 -12.78
CA PRO A 50 -9.69 19.90 -13.49
C PRO A 50 -8.99 19.73 -14.85
N ALA A 51 -9.50 20.37 -15.90
CA ALA A 51 -8.83 20.37 -17.21
C ALA A 51 -7.38 20.90 -17.12
N ALA A 52 -7.15 21.93 -16.28
CA ALA A 52 -5.83 22.50 -16.03
C ALA A 52 -4.86 21.56 -15.29
N ALA A 53 -5.33 20.42 -14.77
CA ALA A 53 -4.50 19.41 -14.11
C ALA A 53 -4.02 18.30 -15.06
N ILE A 54 -4.62 18.17 -16.25
CA ILE A 54 -4.30 17.10 -17.20
C ILE A 54 -2.83 17.21 -17.64
N GLY A 55 -2.08 16.12 -17.48
CA GLY A 55 -0.64 16.08 -17.79
C GLY A 55 0.25 16.81 -16.79
N GLY A 56 -0.32 17.35 -15.71
CA GLY A 56 0.39 17.99 -14.62
C GLY A 56 0.99 17.00 -13.60
N GLU A 57 1.79 17.54 -12.68
CA GLU A 57 2.38 16.77 -11.57
C GLU A 57 1.29 16.28 -10.59
N GLY A 58 1.45 15.06 -10.10
CA GLY A 58 0.56 14.50 -9.08
C GLY A 58 0.65 15.24 -7.75
N VAL A 59 -0.46 15.26 -7.00
CA VAL A 59 -0.53 15.87 -5.68
C VAL A 59 -0.79 14.78 -4.64
N THR A 60 -0.09 14.82 -3.52
CA THR A 60 -0.37 13.93 -2.38
C THR A 60 -0.91 14.70 -1.19
N LEU A 61 -2.05 14.27 -0.66
CA LEU A 61 -2.66 14.84 0.54
C LEU A 61 -2.43 13.95 1.77
N GLU A 62 -2.21 14.56 2.92
CA GLU A 62 -2.45 13.94 4.22
C GLU A 62 -3.90 14.20 4.65
N VAL A 63 -4.62 13.12 4.91
CA VAL A 63 -6.00 13.15 5.40
C VAL A 63 -6.02 12.51 6.78
N ARG A 64 -6.65 13.19 7.74
CA ARG A 64 -6.79 12.72 9.12
C ARG A 64 -8.26 12.59 9.45
N LEU A 65 -8.66 11.42 9.93
CA LEU A 65 -10.06 11.06 10.14
C LEU A 65 -10.33 10.71 11.60
N ASN A 66 -11.52 11.07 12.05
CA ASN A 66 -12.13 10.55 13.26
C ASN A 66 -12.69 9.12 13.01
N LYS A 67 -13.07 8.43 14.09
CA LYS A 67 -13.62 7.06 14.01
C LYS A 67 -14.93 6.96 13.23
N ASP A 68 -15.67 8.05 13.13
CA ASP A 68 -16.94 8.15 12.38
C ASP A 68 -16.74 8.47 10.90
N GLY A 69 -15.48 8.60 10.44
CA GLY A 69 -15.13 8.94 9.06
C GLY A 69 -15.18 10.43 8.73
N SER A 70 -15.49 11.30 9.70
CA SER A 70 -15.36 12.76 9.55
C SER A 70 -13.88 13.19 9.58
N LEU A 71 -13.59 14.39 9.06
CA LEU A 71 -12.24 14.96 9.13
C LEU A 71 -11.92 15.39 10.57
N GLU A 72 -10.77 14.93 11.07
CA GLU A 72 -10.20 15.44 12.33
C GLU A 72 -9.76 16.91 12.16
N GLN A 73 -9.23 17.25 10.97
CA GLN A 73 -8.80 18.59 10.59
C GLN A 73 -8.82 18.74 9.07
N SER A 74 -8.64 19.97 8.58
CA SER A 74 -8.49 20.21 7.14
C SER A 74 -7.34 19.37 6.56
N PRO A 75 -7.53 18.69 5.41
CA PRO A 75 -6.46 17.94 4.76
C PRO A 75 -5.30 18.86 4.36
N LYS A 76 -4.09 18.31 4.34
CA LYS A 76 -2.87 19.06 4.04
C LYS A 76 -2.18 18.52 2.80
N VAL A 77 -1.60 19.40 1.99
CA VAL A 77 -0.76 19.00 0.86
C VAL A 77 0.60 18.57 1.40
N LEU A 78 1.00 17.33 1.12
CA LEU A 78 2.33 16.81 1.47
C LEU A 78 3.32 16.90 0.30
N HIS A 79 2.84 16.79 -0.94
CA HIS A 79 3.65 16.83 -2.15
C HIS A 79 2.86 17.46 -3.30
N GLY A 80 3.56 18.14 -4.20
CA GLY A 80 3.00 18.99 -5.25
C GLY A 80 2.77 20.43 -4.81
N GLN A 81 2.37 21.28 -5.76
CA GLN A 81 2.11 22.70 -5.52
C GLN A 81 0.73 22.91 -4.87
N ALA A 82 0.69 23.51 -3.68
CA ALA A 82 -0.54 23.63 -2.87
C ALA A 82 -1.60 24.56 -3.50
N ASP A 83 -1.18 25.52 -4.30
CA ASP A 83 -2.01 26.47 -5.04
C ASP A 83 -2.45 25.95 -6.42
N SER A 84 -1.92 24.80 -6.86
CA SER A 84 -2.32 24.20 -8.15
C SER A 84 -3.81 23.85 -8.20
N ALA A 85 -4.39 23.88 -9.41
CA ALA A 85 -5.77 23.47 -9.65
C ALA A 85 -6.05 22.04 -9.16
N GLN A 86 -5.08 21.14 -9.32
CA GLN A 86 -5.17 19.76 -8.87
C GLN A 86 -5.21 19.64 -7.35
N ALA A 87 -4.36 20.37 -6.63
CA ALA A 87 -4.37 20.40 -5.17
C ALA A 87 -5.69 20.93 -4.62
N GLN A 88 -6.18 22.05 -5.17
CA GLN A 88 -7.46 22.62 -4.77
C GLN A 88 -8.62 21.66 -5.03
N ALA A 89 -8.64 21.00 -6.19
CA ALA A 89 -9.67 20.01 -6.52
C ALA A 89 -9.61 18.79 -5.60
N ALA A 90 -8.42 18.27 -5.30
CA ALA A 90 -8.22 17.16 -4.39
C ALA A 90 -8.68 17.50 -2.96
N LEU A 91 -8.29 18.67 -2.45
CA LEU A 91 -8.74 19.17 -1.14
C LEU A 91 -10.27 19.26 -1.07
N ASN A 92 -10.89 19.80 -2.11
CA ASN A 92 -12.35 19.94 -2.19
C ASN A 92 -13.05 18.58 -2.33
N ALA A 93 -12.47 17.62 -3.03
CA ALA A 93 -13.03 16.27 -3.15
C ALA A 93 -13.08 15.56 -1.80
N VAL A 94 -11.98 15.59 -1.04
CA VAL A 94 -11.92 15.01 0.30
C VAL A 94 -12.94 15.66 1.23
N LYS A 95 -13.02 17.01 1.24
CA LYS A 95 -13.99 17.74 2.07
C LYS A 95 -15.45 17.41 1.71
N ARG A 96 -15.76 17.27 0.41
CA ARG A 96 -17.12 16.94 -0.05
C ARG A 96 -17.55 15.51 0.26
N CYS A 97 -16.60 14.59 0.32
CA CYS A 97 -16.87 13.18 0.58
C CYS A 97 -16.96 12.83 2.06
N THR A 98 -16.73 13.79 2.96
CA THR A 98 -16.82 13.53 4.40
C THR A 98 -18.22 13.79 4.94
N PRO A 99 -18.71 12.97 5.89
CA PRO A 99 -18.02 11.83 6.50
C PRO A 99 -17.91 10.62 5.56
N PHE A 100 -16.74 9.98 5.53
CA PHE A 100 -16.55 8.73 4.81
C PHE A 100 -17.36 7.61 5.47
N ALA A 101 -18.00 6.77 4.67
CA ALA A 101 -18.63 5.56 5.16
C ALA A 101 -17.54 4.60 5.67
N ILE A 102 -17.65 4.20 6.93
CA ILE A 102 -16.72 3.27 7.59
C ILE A 102 -17.41 1.91 7.75
N PRO A 103 -17.04 0.90 6.94
CA PRO A 103 -17.53 -0.46 7.10
C PRO A 103 -17.20 -1.05 8.49
N GLN A 104 -18.13 -1.82 9.05
CA GLN A 104 -17.98 -2.41 10.39
C GLN A 104 -16.72 -3.29 10.52
N ASN A 105 -16.32 -3.97 9.45
CA ASN A 105 -15.14 -4.84 9.42
C ASN A 105 -13.80 -4.10 9.52
N ILE A 106 -13.78 -2.76 9.42
CA ILE A 106 -12.54 -1.96 9.55
C ILE A 106 -12.51 -1.08 10.80
N VAL A 107 -13.59 -1.02 11.59
CA VAL A 107 -13.70 -0.14 12.78
C VAL A 107 -12.59 -0.43 13.79
N SER A 108 -12.31 -1.71 14.06
CA SER A 108 -11.23 -2.14 14.98
C SER A 108 -9.82 -1.76 14.52
N ARG A 109 -9.67 -1.45 13.23
CA ARG A 109 -8.40 -1.10 12.59
C ARG A 109 -8.14 0.40 12.52
N TYR A 110 -8.86 1.21 13.31
CA TYR A 110 -8.72 2.67 13.33
C TYR A 110 -7.27 3.20 13.30
N PRO A 111 -6.30 2.65 14.07
CA PRO A 111 -4.91 3.11 14.00
C PRO A 111 -4.26 2.99 12.62
N GLN A 112 -4.79 2.12 11.75
CA GLN A 112 -4.28 1.88 10.40
C GLN A 112 -4.81 2.87 9.36
N TRP A 113 -5.96 3.51 9.60
CA TRP A 113 -6.62 4.39 8.64
C TRP A 113 -6.95 5.80 9.17
N LYS A 114 -6.70 6.09 10.45
CA LYS A 114 -6.84 7.45 11.02
C LYS A 114 -6.00 8.52 10.32
N VAL A 115 -4.89 8.13 9.67
CA VAL A 115 -4.04 9.01 8.87
C VAL A 115 -3.76 8.32 7.55
N MET A 116 -4.15 8.97 6.45
CA MET A 116 -4.00 8.45 5.10
C MET A 116 -3.19 9.41 4.24
N ARG A 117 -2.39 8.84 3.34
CA ARG A 117 -1.71 9.58 2.27
C ARG A 117 -2.34 9.20 0.94
N ILE A 118 -2.89 10.18 0.26
CA ILE A 118 -3.73 9.97 -0.92
C ILE A 118 -3.10 10.71 -2.09
N ALA A 119 -2.62 9.96 -3.07
CA ALA A 119 -2.07 10.50 -4.30
C ALA A 119 -3.19 10.71 -5.34
N PHE A 120 -3.20 11.87 -5.96
CA PHE A 120 -4.04 12.24 -7.08
C PHE A 120 -3.13 12.44 -8.28
N ASN A 121 -3.24 11.58 -9.28
CA ASN A 121 -2.46 11.62 -10.52
C ASN A 121 -3.42 11.81 -11.71
N THR A 122 -2.90 12.28 -12.84
CA THR A 122 -3.69 12.57 -14.06
C THR A 122 -3.35 11.68 -15.25
N ASN A 123 -2.52 10.65 -15.02
CA ASN A 123 -1.97 9.74 -16.02
C ASN A 123 -2.52 8.33 -15.87
#